data_AF-A0A9X1HKL0-F1
#
_entry.id   AF-A0A9X1HKL0-F1
#
_cell.length_a   1.000
_cell.length_b   1.000
_cell.length_c   1.000
_cell.angle_alpha   90.00
_cell.angle_beta   90.00
_cell.angle_gamma   90.00
#
_symmetry.space_group_name_H-M   'P 1'
#
loop_
_entity.id
_entity.type
_entity.pdbx_description
1 polymer ?
#
loop_
_entity_poly.entity_id
_entity_poly.type
_entity_poly.pdbx_seq_one_letter_code
_entity_poly.pdbx_strand_id
1 'polypeptide(L)'
;MGFAAIGSGMMLGGMPVSTFARSRFFNRLASAENDRVLILIQLGGGNDGLNTIIPVTNDIYYQKRPTIGIRKQDSILLSDDIGMHPAMSSLEPFWGDGNMAVIHNAGYASQNRSHARSTDIWTSAS
;
A
#
# COMPACT_ATOMS: atom_id res chain seq x y z
N MET A 1 -14.48 13.62 3.44
CA MET A 1 -14.91 14.50 2.34
C MET A 1 -14.43 13.89 1.03
N GLY A 2 -15.27 13.06 0.42
CA GLY A 2 -14.94 12.41 -0.84
C GLY A 2 -15.27 13.33 -2.01
N PHE A 3 -14.27 13.61 -2.85
CA PHE A 3 -14.49 14.08 -4.20
C PHE A 3 -13.82 13.08 -5.14
N ALA A 4 -14.60 12.12 -5.62
CA ALA A 4 -14.28 11.42 -6.86
C ALA A 4 -14.80 12.29 -8.00
N ALA A 5 -13.99 13.22 -8.48
CA ALA A 5 -14.19 13.85 -9.78
C ALA A 5 -13.27 13.13 -10.75
N ILE A 6 -13.79 12.12 -11.44
CA ILE A 6 -13.15 11.58 -12.64
C ILE A 6 -13.08 12.76 -13.62
N GLY A 7 -11.86 13.09 -14.05
CA GLY A 7 -11.51 14.29 -14.79
C GLY A 7 -12.40 14.61 -15.98
N SER A 8 -13.39 15.48 -15.76
CA SER A 8 -13.91 16.33 -16.83
C SER A 8 -12.76 17.27 -17.21
N GLY A 9 -12.14 17.04 -18.36
CA GLY A 9 -11.05 17.90 -18.85
C GLY A 9 -11.50 19.35 -18.86
N MET A 10 -10.76 20.22 -18.17
CA MET A 10 -11.00 21.66 -18.23
C MET A 10 -10.35 22.20 -19.51
N MET A 11 -11.07 22.97 -20.31
CA MET A 11 -10.50 23.66 -21.46
C MET A 11 -10.16 25.10 -21.09
N LEU A 12 -8.93 25.53 -21.36
CA LEU A 12 -8.51 26.92 -21.26
C LEU A 12 -8.12 27.40 -22.66
N GLY A 13 -8.90 28.31 -23.25
CA GLY A 13 -8.64 28.82 -24.60
C GLY A 13 -8.70 27.78 -25.71
N GLY A 14 -9.49 26.70 -25.55
CA GLY A 14 -9.59 25.61 -26.51
C GLY A 14 -8.51 24.53 -26.40
N MET A 15 -7.56 24.67 -25.46
CA MET A 15 -6.58 23.64 -25.15
C MET A 15 -7.07 22.78 -23.97
N PRO A 16 -7.06 21.44 -24.08
CA PRO A 16 -7.39 20.57 -22.96
C PRO A 16 -6.30 20.67 -21.89
N VAL A 17 -6.67 21.14 -20.71
CA VAL A 17 -5.80 21.23 -19.53
C VAL A 17 -6.19 20.12 -18.57
N SER A 18 -5.24 19.23 -18.28
CA SER A 18 -5.36 18.22 -17.22
C SER A 18 -4.77 18.79 -15.93
N THR A 19 -5.48 18.66 -14.82
CA THR A 19 -5.01 19.05 -13.48
C THR A 19 -4.04 18.03 -12.87
N PHE A 20 -3.93 16.84 -13.46
CA PHE A 20 -3.03 15.77 -13.00
C PHE A 20 -1.94 15.47 -14.04
N ALA A 21 -0.74 15.17 -13.54
CA ALA A 21 0.35 14.66 -14.36
C ALA A 21 -0.07 13.34 -15.04
N ARG A 22 0.15 13.23 -16.36
CA ARG A 22 -0.16 12.03 -17.15
C ARG A 22 0.71 10.86 -16.68
N SER A 23 0.20 10.02 -15.79
CA SER A 23 0.87 8.77 -15.43
C SER A 23 0.58 7.69 -16.48
N ARG A 24 1.63 6.97 -16.92
CA ARG A 24 1.49 5.85 -17.87
C ARG A 24 0.59 4.74 -17.32
N PHE A 25 0.54 4.60 -15.99
CA PHE A 25 -0.33 3.65 -15.30
C PHE A 25 -1.80 4.02 -15.49
N PHE A 26 -2.18 5.28 -15.22
CA PHE A 26 -3.57 5.72 -15.37
C PHE A 26 -4.02 5.75 -16.83
N ASN A 27 -3.13 6.08 -17.77
CA ASN A 27 -3.45 5.99 -19.20
C ASN A 27 -3.76 4.54 -19.63
N ARG A 28 -3.00 3.56 -19.12
CA ARG A 28 -3.26 2.14 -19.41
C ARG A 28 -4.52 1.62 -18.75
N LEU A 29 -4.83 2.10 -17.55
CA LEU A 29 -6.07 1.75 -16.86
C LEU A 29 -7.29 2.33 -17.59
N ALA A 30 -7.20 3.57 -18.08
CA ALA A 30 -8.26 4.23 -18.84
C ALA A 30 -8.46 3.62 -20.23
N SER A 31 -7.43 3.03 -20.83
CA SER A 31 -7.50 2.34 -22.13
C SER A 31 -7.84 0.85 -22.01
N ALA A 32 -8.15 0.35 -20.82
CA ALA A 32 -8.47 -1.06 -20.62
C ALA A 32 -9.92 -1.35 -21.05
N GLU A 33 -10.10 -2.14 -22.11
CA GLU A 33 -11.42 -2.58 -22.58
C GLU A 33 -11.84 -3.85 -21.83
N ASN A 34 -12.23 -3.71 -20.56
CA ASN A 34 -12.82 -4.80 -19.78
C ASN A 34 -13.68 -4.26 -18.62
N ASP A 35 -14.50 -5.13 -18.03
CA ASP A 35 -15.40 -4.79 -16.92
C ASP A 35 -14.73 -4.85 -15.52
N ARG A 36 -13.39 -4.88 -15.44
CA ARG A 36 -12.70 -4.98 -14.14
C ARG A 36 -12.68 -3.64 -13.45
N VAL A 37 -13.02 -3.65 -12.17
CA VAL A 37 -12.99 -2.47 -11.30
C VAL A 37 -11.74 -2.50 -10.42
N LEU A 38 -10.94 -1.43 -10.43
CA LEU A 38 -9.85 -1.23 -9.49
C LEU A 38 -10.36 -0.44 -8.28
N ILE A 39 -10.28 -1.05 -7.09
CA ILE A 39 -10.58 -0.39 -5.82
C ILE A 39 -9.25 -0.11 -5.12
N LEU A 40 -8.99 1.17 -4.82
CA LEU A 40 -7.84 1.61 -4.04
C LEU A 40 -8.29 2.06 -2.66
N ILE A 41 -7.78 1.41 -1.61
CA ILE A 41 -8.07 1.74 -0.22
C ILE A 41 -6.80 2.32 0.41
N GLN A 42 -6.83 3.62 0.72
CA GLN A 42 -5.77 4.27 1.50
C GLN A 42 -6.17 4.28 2.97
N LEU A 43 -5.36 3.63 3.81
CA LEU A 43 -5.56 3.64 5.26
C LEU A 43 -4.87 4.86 5.87
N GLY A 44 -5.63 5.69 6.59
CA GLY A 44 -5.08 6.79 7.38
C GLY A 44 -4.66 6.33 8.77
N GLY A 45 -3.50 6.79 9.24
CA GLY A 45 -2.98 6.47 10.59
C GLY A 45 -1.56 5.91 10.57
N GLY A 46 -1.13 5.36 11.71
CA GLY A 46 0.19 4.77 11.92
C GLY A 46 0.13 3.25 11.92
N ASN A 47 0.25 2.61 10.75
CA ASN A 47 0.40 1.17 10.68
C ASN A 47 1.83 0.76 11.10
N ASP A 48 1.96 -0.13 12.08
CA ASP A 48 3.20 -0.84 12.33
C ASP A 48 3.38 -1.98 11.32
N GLY A 49 3.97 -1.67 10.17
CA GLY A 49 4.13 -2.63 9.06
C GLY A 49 4.86 -3.92 9.43
N LEU A 50 5.81 -3.86 10.39
CA LEU A 50 6.58 -5.03 10.84
C LEU A 50 5.80 -5.92 11.82
N ASN A 51 4.73 -5.42 12.44
CA ASN A 51 3.78 -6.25 13.18
C ASN A 51 2.59 -6.68 12.32
N THR A 52 2.30 -5.97 11.22
CA THR A 52 1.29 -6.37 10.23
C THR A 52 1.78 -7.57 9.42
N ILE A 53 2.97 -7.47 8.81
CA ILE A 53 3.67 -8.59 8.16
C ILE A 53 5.03 -8.76 8.83
N ILE A 54 5.16 -9.89 9.52
CA ILE A 54 6.18 -10.16 10.53
C ILE A 54 7.33 -10.95 9.89
N PRO A 55 8.59 -10.49 9.97
CA PRO A 55 9.75 -11.27 9.52
C PRO A 55 10.11 -12.31 10.60
N VAL A 56 9.39 -13.43 10.63
CA VAL A 56 9.39 -14.40 11.75
C VAL A 56 10.73 -15.12 11.97
N THR A 57 11.67 -15.01 11.04
CA THR A 57 13.03 -15.56 11.15
C THR A 57 14.11 -14.51 11.44
N ASN A 58 13.73 -13.24 11.61
CA ASN A 58 14.68 -12.16 11.78
C ASN A 58 14.91 -11.80 13.26
N ASP A 59 16.05 -12.19 13.82
CA ASP A 59 16.39 -11.91 15.21
C ASP A 59 16.47 -10.41 15.54
N ILE A 60 16.83 -9.56 14.57
CA ILE A 60 16.89 -8.11 14.77
C ILE A 60 15.49 -7.56 15.06
N TYR A 61 14.44 -8.10 14.43
CA TYR A 61 13.06 -7.71 14.73
C TYR A 61 12.74 -7.96 16.21
N TYR A 62 13.04 -9.15 16.72
CA TYR A 62 12.80 -9.51 18.12
C TYR A 62 13.65 -8.70 19.10
N GLN A 63 14.94 -8.52 18.82
CA GLN A 63 15.85 -7.72 19.65
C GLN A 63 15.44 -6.25 19.73
N LYS A 64 14.95 -5.68 18.63
CA LYS A 64 14.53 -4.26 18.57
C LYS A 64 13.11 -4.04 19.07
N ARG A 65 12.33 -5.11 19.31
CA ARG A 65 10.92 -5.05 19.72
C ARG A 65 10.61 -5.97 20.90
N PRO A 66 11.35 -5.87 22.02
CA PRO A 66 11.22 -6.81 23.13
C PRO A 66 9.82 -6.85 23.78
N THR A 67 9.05 -5.76 23.67
CA THR A 67 7.72 -5.64 24.29
C THR A 67 6.56 -5.81 23.32
N ILE A 68 6.78 -5.55 22.01
CA ILE A 68 5.72 -5.51 21.00
C ILE A 68 5.92 -6.54 19.87
N GLY A 69 7.04 -7.25 19.85
CA GLY A 69 7.32 -8.25 18.82
C GLY A 69 6.39 -9.46 18.93
N ILE A 70 5.86 -9.91 17.79
CA ILE A 70 4.96 -11.08 17.71
C ILE A 70 5.80 -12.30 17.34
N ARG A 71 5.77 -13.33 18.19
CA ARG A 71 6.54 -14.56 17.98
C ARG A 71 5.97 -15.35 16.82
N LYS A 72 6.83 -16.12 16.14
CA LYS A 72 6.46 -16.98 15.01
C LYS A 72 5.22 -17.84 15.30
N GLN A 73 5.17 -18.45 16.48
CA GLN A 73 4.06 -19.30 16.95
C GLN A 73 2.73 -18.57 17.20
N ASP A 74 2.79 -17.25 17.43
CA ASP A 74 1.62 -16.40 17.69
C ASP A 74 1.14 -15.70 16.40
N SER A 75 1.85 -15.91 15.29
CA SER A 75 1.55 -15.32 13.97
C SER A 75 0.87 -16.32 13.04
N ILE A 76 0.14 -15.80 12.04
CA ILE A 76 -0.38 -16.61 10.93
C ILE A 76 0.74 -16.76 9.92
N LEU A 77 1.26 -17.96 9.70
CA LEU A 77 2.37 -18.16 8.76
C LEU A 77 1.91 -18.00 7.32
N LEU A 78 2.55 -17.08 6.59
CA LEU A 78 2.35 -16.90 5.16
C LEU A 78 3.39 -17.70 4.35
N SER A 79 4.59 -17.85 4.89
CA SER A 79 5.70 -18.65 4.37
C SER A 79 6.64 -19.09 5.50
N ASP A 80 7.81 -19.64 5.16
CA ASP A 80 8.85 -20.01 6.12
C ASP A 80 9.46 -18.80 6.86
N ASP A 81 9.50 -17.64 6.20
CA ASP A 81 10.21 -16.43 6.62
C ASP A 81 9.30 -15.25 6.99
N ILE A 82 8.04 -15.24 6.53
CA ILE A 82 7.05 -14.20 6.86
C ILE A 82 5.77 -14.75 7.47
N GLY A 83 5.24 -14.01 8.45
CA GLY A 83 3.93 -14.23 9.05
C GLY A 83 3.06 -12.97 8.99
N MET A 84 1.80 -13.09 9.37
CA MET A 84 0.82 -12.02 9.42
C MET A 84 0.26 -11.90 10.83
N HIS A 85 -0.10 -10.66 11.21
CA HIS A 85 -0.71 -10.39 12.51
C HIS A 85 -1.93 -11.28 12.77
N PRO A 86 -2.10 -11.89 13.96
CA PRO A 86 -3.21 -12.82 14.24
C PRO A 86 -4.60 -12.18 14.08
N ALA A 87 -4.72 -10.88 14.34
CA ALA A 87 -5.96 -10.12 14.12
C ALA A 87 -6.37 -10.01 12.62
N MET A 88 -5.53 -10.42 11.68
CA MET A 88 -5.81 -10.42 10.24
C MET A 88 -6.21 -11.80 9.71
N SER A 89 -6.67 -12.72 10.58
CA SER A 89 -7.10 -14.07 10.21
C SER A 89 -8.11 -14.12 9.08
N SER A 90 -8.98 -13.11 8.95
CA SER A 90 -9.92 -12.98 7.83
C SER A 90 -9.27 -12.91 6.45
N LEU A 91 -7.96 -12.61 6.36
CA LEU A 91 -7.20 -12.52 5.11
C LEU A 91 -6.42 -13.80 4.77
N GLU A 92 -6.30 -14.73 5.72
CA GLU A 92 -5.56 -15.98 5.52
C GLU A 92 -6.07 -16.80 4.31
N PRO A 93 -7.39 -16.96 4.08
CA PRO A 93 -7.87 -17.68 2.90
C PRO A 93 -7.44 -17.03 1.58
N PHE A 94 -7.41 -15.70 1.51
CA PHE A 94 -6.99 -14.98 0.30
C PHE A 94 -5.52 -15.22 -0.04
N TRP A 95 -4.67 -15.38 0.98
CA TRP A 95 -3.29 -15.78 0.78
C TRP A 95 -3.20 -17.22 0.27
N GLY A 96 -3.87 -18.16 0.93
CA GLY A 96 -3.87 -19.58 0.55
C GLY A 96 -4.39 -19.83 -0.87
N ASP A 97 -5.39 -19.05 -1.29
CA ASP A 97 -5.99 -19.13 -2.64
C ASP A 97 -5.17 -18.40 -3.72
N GLY A 98 -4.06 -17.74 -3.35
CA GLY A 98 -3.25 -16.95 -4.29
C GLY A 98 -3.88 -15.62 -4.73
N ASN A 99 -4.92 -15.16 -4.03
CA ASN A 99 -5.66 -13.93 -4.31
C ASN A 99 -5.11 -12.70 -3.56
N MET A 100 -4.07 -12.87 -2.75
CA MET A 100 -3.42 -11.82 -1.99
C MET A 100 -1.92 -11.80 -2.27
N ALA A 101 -1.36 -10.60 -2.36
CA ALA A 101 0.08 -10.38 -2.44
C ALA A 101 0.50 -9.28 -1.45
N VAL A 102 1.70 -9.42 -0.89
CA VAL A 102 2.32 -8.42 -0.03
C VAL A 102 3.53 -7.85 -0.76
N ILE A 103 3.63 -6.53 -0.83
CA ILE A 103 4.78 -5.83 -1.41
C ILE A 103 5.53 -5.14 -0.27
N HIS A 104 6.72 -5.65 0.02
CA HIS A 104 7.62 -5.06 1.01
C HIS A 104 8.48 -3.95 0.41
N ASN A 105 9.06 -3.13 1.30
CA ASN A 105 10.06 -2.12 0.95
C ASN A 105 9.58 -1.10 -0.11
N ALA A 106 8.27 -0.83 -0.13
CA ALA A 106 7.70 0.26 -0.93
C ALA A 106 8.01 1.60 -0.23
N GLY A 107 8.71 2.49 -0.94
CA GLY A 107 9.14 3.78 -0.40
C GLY A 107 9.76 4.67 -1.46
N TYR A 108 10.37 5.77 -1.01
CA TYR A 108 11.06 6.75 -1.86
C TYR A 108 12.47 7.01 -1.32
N ALA A 109 13.40 7.43 -2.17
CA ALA A 109 14.78 7.68 -1.76
C ALA A 109 14.85 8.80 -0.70
N SER A 110 15.83 8.71 0.22
CA SER A 110 16.12 9.77 1.20
C SER A 110 14.90 10.17 2.08
N GLN A 111 14.19 9.18 2.64
CA GLN A 111 13.05 9.45 3.52
C GLN A 111 13.44 10.28 4.75
N ASN A 112 12.73 11.39 4.98
CA ASN A 112 12.93 12.29 6.12
C ASN A 112 12.02 11.97 7.32
N ARG A 113 11.35 10.80 7.30
CA ARG A 113 10.41 10.30 8.34
C ARG A 113 9.19 11.19 8.59
N SER A 114 8.95 12.22 7.78
CA SER A 114 7.75 13.06 7.90
C SER A 114 6.56 12.39 7.21
N HIS A 115 5.50 12.13 7.97
CA HIS A 115 4.25 11.61 7.44
C HIS A 115 3.62 12.56 6.41
N ALA A 116 3.62 13.87 6.68
CA ALA A 116 3.08 14.87 5.77
C ALA A 116 3.87 14.89 4.45
N ARG A 117 5.20 14.97 4.54
CA ARG A 117 6.05 14.99 3.33
C ARG A 117 5.93 13.70 2.53
N SER A 118 5.87 12.54 3.19
CA SER A 118 5.67 11.24 2.52
C SER A 118 4.35 11.20 1.77
N THR A 119 3.28 11.76 2.37
CA THR A 119 1.96 11.84 1.75
C THR A 119 1.98 12.79 0.56
N ASP A 120 2.62 13.95 0.67
CA ASP A 120 2.76 14.90 -0.43
C ASP A 120 3.52 14.26 -1.60
N ILE A 121 4.63 13.57 -1.35
CA ILE A 121 5.40 12.86 -2.38
C ILE A 121 4.54 11.78 -3.05
N TRP A 122 3.85 10.95 -2.26
CA TRP A 122 2.98 9.89 -2.79
C TRP A 122 1.84 10.44 -3.66
N THR A 123 1.21 11.54 -3.25
CA THR A 123 0.06 12.12 -3.95
C THR A 123 0.45 13.00 -5.14
N SER A 124 1.61 13.65 -5.09
CA SER A 124 2.11 14.54 -6.16
C SER A 124 3.06 13.86 -7.15
N ALA A 125 3.60 12.69 -6.80
CA ALA A 125 4.67 12.00 -7.52
C ALA A 125 5.94 12.88 -7.73
N SER A 126 6.35 13.62 -6.69
CA SER A 126 7.49 14.56 -6.69
C SER A 126 8.72 14.15 -5.88
#